data_AF-A0A7V9IWW6-F1
#
_entry.id   AF-A0A7V9IWW6-F1
#
_cell.length_a   1.000
_cell.length_b   1.000
_cell.length_c   1.000
_cell.angle_alpha   90.00
_cell.angle_beta   90.00
_cell.angle_gamma   90.00
#
_symmetry.space_group_name_H-M   'P 1'
#
loop_
_entity.id
_entity.type
_entity.pdbx_description
1 polymer ?
#
loop_
_entity_poly.entity_id
_entity_poly.type
_entity_poly.pdbx_seq_one_letter_code
_entity_poly.pdbx_strand_id
1 'polypeptide(L)'
;MSARSLDPRWLAGVMTLGILCVGPEDEVRVDLEGRFEVRKGLVELLAAGATPQAVAALTGVAEEEAAGLLDELESAGALRRGTALSLPELSSLPLAEAIRRSARGEAVRLAHTSEELLVLPEGIAAAAARQAVRGFVAGIDPPGRRAVYSYLAIWREHSTVGDVPDAAQVAEALERLAGLDGHSLHVFDLLRGGVSSLPAAALFELDCSAPHRLGPLLELRAPEPMAGGQLQLVSARYASPNLRAIGTPYEDWARGMARDAERATVMARAESAERFASGEVSRAPLVRARERDLPNVLPTAELYTLNERQLETATWCRRYDPEAVHHWLPGVAADGARQWVIADAVHYPFPDPNVEAPPVVAASSNGVAAYSSYAGARERALRELVERDAIMWTWLQGITRELLEVTTLPEDVQAHIAQVARDDGLTTALVNLTLDTDPVILCAMHGEADLRLGASCDPDPVQAARKAVLEADGIRYSTHIEEDPPTELTQVERPKDHLLLHLQPEQLEADRFLFGSDERVDAREVLGADAPLEESVRAIGEPVFVDLTCVPARPFHVVRALVPGLLPISFGYDREPLGMPRLAESKRLPDGRVLGRELDIVRSGPYVPHPFP
;
A
#
# COMPACT_ATOMS: atom_id res chain seq x y z
N MET A 1 -2.13 29.07 -34.43
CA MET A 1 -1.15 28.79 -33.36
C MET A 1 -0.22 27.69 -33.86
N SER A 2 1.08 27.72 -33.51
CA SER A 2 2.06 26.75 -34.03
C SER A 2 1.83 25.36 -33.44
N ALA A 3 2.05 24.30 -34.23
CA ALA A 3 2.03 22.93 -33.75
C ALA A 3 3.12 22.69 -32.70
N ARG A 4 2.81 21.82 -31.73
CA ARG A 4 3.71 21.40 -30.65
C ARG A 4 3.75 19.89 -30.57
N SER A 5 4.95 19.30 -30.50
CA SER A 5 5.12 17.85 -30.39
C SER A 5 5.81 17.48 -29.08
N LEU A 6 5.58 16.26 -28.62
CA LEU A 6 6.21 15.71 -27.42
C LEU A 6 7.74 15.73 -27.55
N ASP A 7 8.43 16.11 -26.47
CA ASP A 7 9.86 15.88 -26.32
C ASP A 7 10.12 14.35 -26.26
N PRO A 8 11.02 13.78 -27.08
CA PRO A 8 11.28 12.35 -27.10
C PRO A 8 11.65 11.74 -25.74
N ARG A 9 12.24 12.51 -24.82
CA ARG A 9 12.64 12.02 -23.49
C ARG A 9 11.46 11.89 -22.52
N TRP A 10 10.33 12.53 -22.83
CA TRP A 10 9.11 12.42 -22.05
C TRP A 10 8.31 11.21 -22.48
N LEU A 11 7.69 10.54 -21.51
CA LEU A 11 6.71 9.49 -21.73
C LEU A 11 5.31 10.11 -21.65
N ALA A 12 4.50 10.04 -22.69
CA ALA A 12 3.08 10.31 -22.58
C ALA A 12 2.31 8.99 -22.68
N GLY A 13 1.35 8.75 -21.78
CA GLY A 13 0.53 7.56 -21.84
C GLY A 13 -0.84 7.67 -21.19
N VAL A 14 -1.75 6.78 -21.58
CA VAL A 14 -3.13 6.74 -21.09
C VAL A 14 -3.19 6.21 -19.67
N MET A 15 -4.06 6.81 -18.86
CA MET A 15 -4.42 6.43 -17.50
C MET A 15 -5.95 6.29 -17.38
N THR A 16 -6.44 5.74 -16.26
CA THR A 16 -7.88 5.53 -16.01
C THR A 16 -8.71 6.82 -16.06
N LEU A 17 -8.17 7.95 -15.58
CA LEU A 17 -8.87 9.24 -15.52
C LEU A 17 -8.35 10.27 -16.54
N GLY A 18 -7.47 9.88 -17.47
CA GLY A 18 -6.90 10.81 -18.43
C GLY A 18 -5.61 10.33 -19.08
N ILE A 19 -4.61 11.21 -19.16
CA ILE A 19 -3.25 10.88 -19.59
C ILE A 19 -2.22 11.38 -18.56
N LEU A 20 -1.05 10.76 -18.54
CA LEU A 20 0.09 11.18 -17.74
C LEU A 20 1.30 11.39 -18.64
N CYS A 21 1.93 12.56 -18.50
CA CYS A 21 3.18 12.92 -19.16
C CYS A 21 4.30 12.92 -18.11
N VAL A 22 5.32 12.09 -18.29
CA VAL A 22 6.40 11.89 -17.31
C VAL A 22 7.73 12.26 -17.96
N GLY A 23 8.39 13.26 -17.41
CA GLY A 23 9.74 13.67 -17.78
C GLY A 23 10.78 13.24 -16.76
N PRO A 24 12.06 13.65 -16.96
CA PRO A 24 13.14 13.30 -16.04
C PRO A 24 13.05 13.97 -14.65
N GLU A 25 12.44 15.17 -14.59
CA GLU A 25 12.39 15.98 -13.37
C GLU A 25 10.95 16.31 -12.93
N ASP A 26 9.96 16.05 -13.78
CA ASP A 26 8.59 16.53 -13.57
C ASP A 26 7.57 15.58 -14.19
N GLU A 27 6.33 15.62 -13.71
CA GLU A 27 5.20 14.88 -14.26
C GLU A 27 3.95 15.76 -14.33
N VAL A 28 3.24 15.67 -15.46
CA VAL A 28 2.00 16.44 -15.70
C VAL A 28 0.86 15.46 -15.90
N ARG A 29 -0.10 15.48 -14.97
CA ARG A 29 -1.35 14.74 -15.07
C ARG A 29 -2.40 15.60 -15.76
N VAL A 30 -3.03 15.03 -16.79
CA VAL A 30 -4.13 15.67 -17.51
C VAL A 30 -5.36 14.82 -17.29
N ASP A 31 -6.26 15.31 -16.44
CA ASP A 31 -7.56 14.67 -16.27
C ASP A 31 -8.42 14.93 -17.50
N LEU A 32 -8.95 13.86 -18.07
CA LEU A 32 -9.73 13.91 -19.30
C LEU A 32 -10.87 12.90 -19.19
N GLU A 33 -12.05 13.43 -18.89
CA GLU A 33 -13.28 12.66 -18.94
C GLU A 33 -13.56 12.24 -20.38
N GLY A 34 -13.71 10.93 -20.61
CA GLY A 34 -13.96 10.44 -21.95
C GLY A 34 -13.60 8.97 -22.15
N ARG A 35 -13.98 8.45 -23.32
CA ARG A 35 -13.66 7.08 -23.71
C ARG A 35 -12.15 6.91 -23.92
N PHE A 36 -11.68 5.67 -23.80
CA PHE A 36 -10.28 5.32 -23.98
C PHE A 36 -9.71 5.84 -25.32
N GLU A 37 -10.51 5.81 -26.39
CA GLU A 37 -10.11 6.28 -27.72
C GLU A 37 -9.79 7.78 -27.77
N VAL A 38 -10.49 8.60 -26.97
CA VAL A 38 -10.23 10.04 -26.88
C VAL A 38 -8.88 10.28 -26.19
N ARG A 39 -8.64 9.61 -25.07
CA ARG A 39 -7.38 9.68 -24.32
C ARG A 39 -6.20 9.21 -25.17
N LYS A 40 -6.36 8.06 -25.83
CA LYS A 40 -5.36 7.51 -26.76
C LYS A 40 -5.11 8.46 -27.94
N GLY A 41 -6.18 9.01 -28.53
CA GLY A 41 -6.06 9.99 -29.59
C GLY A 41 -5.29 11.23 -29.16
N LEU A 42 -5.41 11.67 -27.89
CA LEU A 42 -4.66 12.82 -27.38
C LEU A 42 -3.16 12.48 -27.31
N VAL A 43 -2.80 11.32 -26.79
CA VAL A 43 -1.40 10.84 -26.79
C VAL A 43 -0.84 10.80 -28.21
N GLU A 44 -1.60 10.29 -29.19
CA GLU A 44 -1.22 10.25 -30.60
C GLU A 44 -1.07 11.67 -31.21
N LEU A 45 -1.96 12.61 -30.87
CA LEU A 45 -1.86 14.01 -31.29
C LEU A 45 -0.60 14.70 -30.73
N LEU A 46 -0.28 14.48 -29.45
CA LEU A 46 0.94 15.02 -28.84
C LEU A 46 2.19 14.51 -29.56
N ALA A 47 2.20 13.27 -30.04
CA ALA A 47 3.30 12.76 -30.86
C ALA A 47 3.30 13.34 -32.29
N ALA A 48 2.14 13.51 -32.92
CA ALA A 48 2.03 13.95 -34.31
C ALA A 48 2.25 15.47 -34.51
N GLY A 49 2.14 16.26 -33.44
CA GLY A 49 2.15 17.72 -33.49
C GLY A 49 0.75 18.26 -33.22
N ALA A 50 0.44 18.44 -31.93
CA ALA A 50 -0.84 18.93 -31.47
C ALA A 50 -1.01 20.43 -31.77
N THR A 51 -2.22 20.80 -32.17
CA THR A 51 -2.68 22.19 -32.22
C THR A 51 -3.90 22.33 -31.30
N PRO A 52 -4.16 23.53 -30.75
CA PRO A 52 -5.35 23.76 -29.91
C PRO A 52 -6.64 23.35 -30.61
N GLN A 53 -6.76 23.60 -31.92
CA GLN A 53 -7.92 23.22 -32.73
C GLN A 53 -8.10 21.70 -32.80
N ALA A 54 -7.02 20.94 -32.97
CA ALA A 54 -7.09 19.48 -33.07
C ALA A 54 -7.41 18.84 -31.72
N VAL A 55 -6.83 19.37 -30.64
CA VAL A 55 -7.11 18.92 -29.27
C VAL A 55 -8.57 19.21 -28.93
N ALA A 56 -9.05 20.44 -29.13
CA ALA A 56 -10.45 20.82 -28.89
C ALA A 56 -11.43 19.97 -29.70
N ALA A 57 -11.13 19.68 -30.97
CA ALA A 57 -11.97 18.82 -31.80
C ALA A 57 -12.03 17.37 -31.31
N LEU A 58 -10.94 16.85 -30.75
CA LEU A 58 -10.86 15.49 -30.23
C LEU A 58 -11.55 15.36 -28.86
N THR A 59 -11.27 16.28 -27.94
CA THR A 59 -11.73 16.21 -26.55
C THR A 59 -13.10 16.84 -26.33
N GLY A 60 -13.53 17.73 -27.23
CA GLY A 60 -14.78 18.48 -27.12
C GLY A 60 -14.71 19.72 -26.22
N VAL A 61 -13.52 20.06 -25.69
CA VAL A 61 -13.31 21.27 -24.88
C VAL A 61 -13.16 22.52 -25.75
N ALA A 62 -13.19 23.71 -25.14
CA ALA A 62 -12.98 24.95 -25.87
C ALA A 62 -11.53 25.06 -26.40
N GLU A 63 -11.34 25.71 -27.54
CA GLU A 63 -9.99 25.91 -28.13
C GLU A 63 -9.04 26.68 -27.20
N GLU A 64 -9.58 27.59 -26.38
CA GLU A 64 -8.81 28.33 -25.37
C GLU A 64 -8.31 27.40 -24.24
N GLU A 65 -9.15 26.49 -23.77
CA GLU A 65 -8.78 25.47 -22.77
C GLU A 65 -7.75 24.48 -23.34
N ALA A 66 -7.94 24.04 -24.59
CA ALA A 66 -6.97 23.22 -25.29
C ALA A 66 -5.62 23.94 -25.50
N ALA A 67 -5.64 25.26 -25.74
CA ALA A 67 -4.43 26.07 -25.81
C ALA A 67 -3.73 26.15 -24.45
N GLY A 68 -4.48 26.38 -23.37
CA GLY A 68 -3.99 26.39 -22.00
C GLY A 68 -3.28 25.08 -21.62
N LEU A 69 -3.92 23.94 -21.89
CA LEU A 69 -3.31 22.62 -21.69
C LEU A 69 -1.96 22.47 -22.42
N LEU A 70 -1.91 22.87 -23.70
CA LEU A 70 -0.68 22.78 -24.47
C LEU A 70 0.38 23.79 -24.00
N ASP A 71 -0.01 24.93 -23.43
CA ASP A 71 0.90 25.92 -22.83
C ASP A 71 1.51 25.37 -21.53
N GLU A 72 0.70 24.73 -20.68
CA GLU A 72 1.16 24.08 -19.45
C GLU A 72 2.15 22.95 -19.74
N LEU A 73 1.82 22.07 -20.69
CA LEU A 73 2.72 21.00 -21.11
C LEU A 73 4.02 21.53 -21.76
N GLU A 74 3.96 22.63 -22.52
CA GLU A 74 5.17 23.31 -23.03
C GLU A 74 6.00 23.92 -21.90
N SER A 75 5.34 24.54 -20.90
CA SER A 75 6.00 25.17 -19.75
C SER A 75 6.68 24.15 -18.83
N ALA A 76 6.08 22.97 -18.65
CA ALA A 76 6.70 21.84 -17.95
C ALA A 76 7.86 21.21 -18.74
N GLY A 77 8.01 21.54 -20.03
CA GLY A 77 9.04 20.98 -20.91
C GLY A 77 8.65 19.69 -21.61
N ALA A 78 7.40 19.23 -21.48
CA ALA A 78 6.88 18.04 -22.15
C ALA A 78 6.73 18.25 -23.66
N LEU A 79 6.45 19.48 -24.11
CA LEU A 79 6.28 19.81 -25.52
C LEU A 79 7.36 20.74 -26.05
N ARG A 80 7.70 20.57 -27.33
CA ARG A 80 8.57 21.46 -28.10
C ARG A 80 7.81 22.02 -29.29
N ARG A 81 8.11 23.27 -29.69
CA ARG A 81 7.57 23.85 -30.93
C ARG A 81 8.15 23.13 -32.13
N GLY A 82 7.29 22.59 -33.00
CA GLY A 82 7.74 21.80 -34.12
C GLY A 82 6.65 20.91 -34.70
N THR A 83 7.05 20.09 -35.68
CA THR A 83 6.20 19.03 -36.24
C THR A 83 6.56 17.69 -35.59
N ALA A 84 5.91 16.61 -36.02
CA ALA A 84 5.90 15.28 -35.41
C ALA A 84 7.20 14.85 -34.71
N LEU A 85 7.01 14.12 -33.60
CA LEU A 85 8.05 13.48 -32.80
C LEU A 85 9.03 12.71 -33.70
N SER A 86 10.28 13.17 -33.74
CA SER A 86 11.37 12.50 -34.45
C SER A 86 12.13 11.60 -33.48
N LEU A 87 12.04 10.29 -33.66
CA LEU A 87 12.73 9.32 -32.83
C LEU A 87 14.08 8.91 -33.47
N PRO A 88 15.19 8.87 -32.71
CA PRO A 88 16.43 8.31 -33.21
C PRO A 88 16.28 6.82 -33.55
N GLU A 89 16.98 6.34 -34.58
CA GLU A 89 17.12 4.91 -34.82
C GLU A 89 18.05 4.30 -33.76
N LEU A 90 17.49 3.53 -32.84
CA LEU A 90 18.22 2.83 -31.80
C LEU A 90 18.21 1.32 -32.07
N SER A 91 19.27 0.64 -31.68
CA SER A 91 19.37 -0.83 -31.73
C SER A 91 18.55 -1.53 -30.65
N SER A 92 18.00 -0.77 -29.70
CA SER A 92 17.15 -1.23 -28.59
C SER A 92 15.68 -0.94 -28.84
N LEU A 93 14.81 -1.77 -28.24
CA LEU A 93 13.35 -1.61 -28.36
C LEU A 93 12.83 -0.62 -27.29
N PRO A 94 11.82 0.20 -27.60
CA PRO A 94 11.08 0.91 -26.55
C PRO A 94 10.48 -0.10 -25.55
N LEU A 95 10.47 0.25 -24.26
CA LEU A 95 9.96 -0.64 -23.20
C LEU A 95 8.51 -1.08 -23.46
N ALA A 96 7.66 -0.20 -23.99
CA ALA A 96 6.29 -0.52 -24.39
C ALA A 96 6.22 -1.74 -25.34
N GLU A 97 7.14 -1.82 -26.31
CA GLU A 97 7.19 -2.93 -27.25
C GLU A 97 7.81 -4.18 -26.60
N ALA A 98 8.82 -4.01 -25.74
CA ALA A 98 9.39 -5.12 -24.98
C ALA A 98 8.36 -5.82 -24.07
N ILE A 99 7.47 -5.05 -23.43
CA ILE A 99 6.34 -5.58 -22.64
C ILE A 99 5.44 -6.46 -23.52
N ARG A 100 5.05 -5.96 -24.70
CA ARG A 100 4.15 -6.68 -25.61
C ARG A 100 4.79 -7.94 -26.20
N ARG A 101 6.04 -7.84 -26.66
CA ARG A 101 6.81 -8.97 -27.22
C ARG A 101 7.03 -10.06 -26.18
N SER A 102 7.51 -9.70 -25.01
CA SER A 102 7.72 -10.68 -23.93
C SER A 102 6.41 -11.38 -23.53
N ALA A 103 5.29 -10.64 -23.46
CA ALA A 103 3.97 -11.22 -23.18
C ALA A 103 3.52 -12.25 -24.23
N ARG A 104 3.97 -12.14 -25.49
CA ARG A 104 3.74 -13.12 -26.57
C ARG A 104 4.80 -14.22 -26.63
N GLY A 105 5.82 -14.15 -25.79
CA GLY A 105 6.96 -15.08 -25.81
C GLY A 105 7.97 -14.79 -26.91
N GLU A 106 7.91 -13.61 -27.53
CA GLU A 106 8.87 -13.16 -28.52
C GLU A 106 10.18 -12.68 -27.85
N ALA A 107 11.28 -12.71 -28.61
CA ALA A 107 12.58 -12.36 -28.09
C ALA A 107 12.72 -10.85 -27.82
N VAL A 108 13.27 -10.52 -26.66
CA VAL A 108 13.70 -9.18 -26.26
C VAL A 108 15.18 -9.28 -25.90
N ARG A 109 16.03 -8.46 -26.51
CA ARG A 109 17.47 -8.40 -26.20
C ARG A 109 17.83 -7.12 -25.47
N LEU A 110 17.34 -5.99 -25.96
CA LEU A 110 17.58 -4.66 -25.43
C LEU A 110 16.25 -3.93 -25.35
N ALA A 111 15.93 -3.38 -24.19
CA ALA A 111 14.75 -2.55 -23.99
C ALA A 111 15.14 -1.26 -23.26
N HIS A 112 14.60 -0.11 -23.67
CA HIS A 112 14.96 1.19 -23.11
C HIS A 112 13.77 1.98 -22.57
N THR A 113 14.06 2.85 -21.62
CA THR A 113 13.33 4.08 -21.30
C THR A 113 14.24 5.27 -21.60
N SER A 114 13.80 6.50 -21.31
CA SER A 114 14.69 7.66 -21.48
C SER A 114 15.87 7.69 -20.51
N GLU A 115 15.86 6.83 -19.47
CA GLU A 115 16.83 6.87 -18.37
C GLU A 115 17.51 5.53 -18.11
N GLU A 116 16.95 4.42 -18.57
CA GLU A 116 17.49 3.09 -18.27
C GLU A 116 17.53 2.19 -19.52
N LEU A 117 18.49 1.27 -19.55
CA LEU A 117 18.61 0.22 -20.57
C LEU A 117 18.63 -1.16 -19.91
N LEU A 118 17.60 -1.97 -20.19
CA LEU A 118 17.54 -3.39 -19.85
C LEU A 118 18.19 -4.22 -20.96
N VAL A 119 19.16 -5.04 -20.57
CA VAL A 119 19.88 -5.98 -21.43
C VAL A 119 19.59 -7.40 -20.98
N LEU A 120 19.08 -8.22 -21.90
CA LEU A 120 18.84 -9.64 -21.69
C LEU A 120 19.87 -10.47 -22.47
N PRO A 121 20.41 -11.55 -21.88
CA PRO A 121 21.38 -12.40 -22.53
C PRO A 121 20.78 -13.15 -23.72
N GLU A 122 21.61 -13.46 -24.70
CA GLU A 122 21.19 -14.19 -25.89
C GLU A 122 20.70 -15.60 -25.54
N GLY A 123 19.58 -16.03 -26.12
CA GLY A 123 18.99 -17.34 -25.84
C GLY A 123 18.28 -17.46 -24.48
N ILE A 124 18.04 -16.36 -23.76
CA ILE A 124 17.25 -16.37 -22.53
C ILE A 124 15.88 -17.03 -22.75
N ALA A 125 15.45 -17.88 -21.80
CA ALA A 125 14.15 -18.52 -21.88
C ALA A 125 13.02 -17.47 -21.82
N ALA A 126 11.95 -17.66 -22.61
CA ALA A 126 10.85 -16.71 -22.70
C ALA A 126 10.19 -16.40 -21.34
N ALA A 127 10.14 -17.36 -20.41
CA ALA A 127 9.66 -17.14 -19.05
C ALA A 127 10.58 -16.21 -18.25
N ALA A 128 11.90 -16.35 -18.37
CA ALA A 128 12.87 -15.49 -17.71
C ALA A 128 12.86 -14.08 -18.33
N ALA A 129 12.75 -13.97 -19.66
CA ALA A 129 12.59 -12.67 -20.32
C ALA A 129 11.34 -11.93 -19.85
N ARG A 130 10.19 -12.62 -19.75
CA ARG A 130 8.95 -12.05 -19.16
C ARG A 130 9.15 -11.59 -17.73
N GLN A 131 9.79 -12.42 -16.89
CA GLN A 131 10.05 -12.07 -15.49
C GLN A 131 10.97 -10.85 -15.38
N ALA A 132 11.99 -10.75 -16.23
CA ALA A 132 12.92 -9.64 -16.25
C ALA A 132 12.25 -8.33 -16.66
N VAL A 133 11.46 -8.35 -17.75
CA VAL A 133 10.69 -7.17 -18.18
C VAL A 133 9.67 -6.77 -17.12
N ARG A 134 8.99 -7.73 -16.47
CA ARG A 134 8.09 -7.45 -15.35
C ARG A 134 8.83 -6.79 -14.18
N GLY A 135 9.96 -7.36 -13.74
CA GLY A 135 10.76 -6.80 -12.63
C GLY A 135 11.32 -5.41 -12.96
N PHE A 136 11.71 -5.18 -14.22
CA PHE A 136 12.17 -3.89 -14.69
C PHE A 136 11.08 -2.81 -14.57
N VAL A 137 9.86 -3.11 -15.05
CA VAL A 137 8.70 -2.22 -14.89
C VAL A 137 8.30 -2.06 -13.42
N ALA A 138 8.30 -3.14 -12.64
CA ALA A 138 7.86 -3.13 -11.24
C ALA A 138 8.72 -2.22 -10.35
N GLY A 139 10.00 -2.07 -10.65
CA GLY A 139 10.91 -1.21 -9.91
C GLY A 139 11.35 0.06 -10.61
N ILE A 140 10.68 0.47 -11.69
CA ILE A 140 11.05 1.70 -12.41
C ILE A 140 10.60 2.93 -11.64
N ASP A 141 11.44 3.96 -11.71
CA ASP A 141 11.16 5.31 -11.22
C ASP A 141 11.13 6.31 -12.39
N PRO A 142 10.46 7.48 -12.24
CA PRO A 142 9.58 7.80 -11.12
C PRO A 142 8.29 6.96 -11.13
N PRO A 143 7.53 6.91 -10.03
CA PRO A 143 6.28 6.15 -9.94
C PRO A 143 5.28 6.42 -11.07
N GLY A 144 5.22 7.64 -11.61
CA GLY A 144 4.41 7.97 -12.78
C GLY A 144 4.78 7.15 -14.03
N ARG A 145 6.08 6.93 -14.29
CA ARG A 145 6.56 6.09 -15.39
C ARG A 145 6.10 4.64 -15.21
N ARG A 146 6.19 4.12 -13.98
CA ARG A 146 5.68 2.79 -13.60
C ARG A 146 4.17 2.68 -13.82
N ALA A 147 3.41 3.72 -13.47
CA ALA A 147 1.96 3.82 -13.66
C ALA A 147 1.56 3.63 -15.12
N VAL A 148 2.18 4.40 -16.01
CA VAL A 148 1.91 4.35 -17.46
C VAL A 148 2.21 2.97 -18.07
N TYR A 149 3.38 2.40 -17.77
CA TYR A 149 3.76 1.10 -18.35
C TYR A 149 2.91 -0.07 -17.84
N SER A 150 2.44 0.02 -16.62
CA SER A 150 1.56 -0.98 -16.03
C SER A 150 0.16 -0.91 -16.60
N TYR A 151 -0.36 0.31 -16.85
CA TYR A 151 -1.60 0.47 -17.62
C TYR A 151 -1.48 -0.18 -19.01
N LEU A 152 -0.36 0.05 -19.72
CA LEU A 152 -0.09 -0.64 -20.99
C LEU A 152 -0.02 -2.17 -20.84
N ALA A 153 0.58 -2.68 -19.75
CA ALA A 153 0.65 -4.12 -19.50
C ALA A 153 -0.72 -4.77 -19.25
N ILE A 154 -1.67 -4.03 -18.66
CA ILE A 154 -3.06 -4.46 -18.44
C ILE A 154 -3.80 -4.57 -19.78
N TRP A 155 -3.86 -3.47 -20.53
CA TRP A 155 -4.72 -3.35 -21.71
C TRP A 155 -4.09 -3.91 -23.00
N ARG A 156 -2.77 -4.08 -23.02
CA ARG A 156 -1.97 -4.61 -24.14
C ARG A 156 -2.12 -3.81 -25.45
N GLU A 157 -2.62 -2.58 -25.33
CA GLU A 157 -2.78 -1.63 -26.43
C GLU A 157 -1.57 -0.70 -26.54
N HIS A 158 -1.34 -0.16 -27.75
CA HIS A 158 -0.43 0.97 -27.90
C HIS A 158 -1.09 2.21 -27.32
N SER A 159 -0.72 2.54 -26.09
CA SER A 159 -1.29 3.66 -25.34
C SER A 159 -0.21 4.63 -24.82
N THR A 160 1.01 4.55 -25.37
CA THR A 160 2.18 5.28 -24.90
C THR A 160 3.05 5.75 -26.07
N VAL A 161 3.68 6.91 -25.95
CA VAL A 161 4.66 7.46 -26.91
C VAL A 161 5.80 8.17 -26.18
N GLY A 162 6.98 8.25 -26.81
CA GLY A 162 8.18 8.86 -26.23
C GLY A 162 9.00 7.91 -25.37
N ASP A 163 9.56 8.40 -24.26
CA ASP A 163 10.47 7.70 -23.33
C ASP A 163 11.76 7.18 -23.99
N VAL A 164 12.35 8.02 -24.84
CA VAL A 164 13.51 7.66 -25.66
C VAL A 164 14.79 8.30 -25.11
N PRO A 165 15.87 7.53 -24.91
CA PRO A 165 17.10 8.03 -24.33
C PRO A 165 17.97 8.76 -25.35
N ASP A 166 19.03 9.43 -24.88
CA ASP A 166 20.07 9.95 -25.76
C ASP A 166 20.85 8.79 -26.43
N ALA A 167 21.02 8.86 -27.75
CA ALA A 167 21.71 7.82 -28.52
C ALA A 167 23.18 7.65 -28.09
N ALA A 168 23.86 8.71 -27.65
CA ALA A 168 25.23 8.64 -27.16
C ALA A 168 25.31 7.89 -25.84
N GLN A 169 24.35 8.08 -24.93
CA GLN A 169 24.28 7.35 -23.66
C GLN A 169 24.05 5.85 -23.90
N VAL A 170 23.19 5.49 -24.86
CA VAL A 170 22.99 4.09 -25.25
C VAL A 170 24.26 3.50 -25.85
N ALA A 171 24.96 4.24 -26.72
CA ALA A 171 26.22 3.78 -27.29
C ALA A 171 27.28 3.51 -26.20
N GLU A 172 27.44 4.42 -25.24
CA GLU A 172 28.34 4.25 -24.10
C GLU A 172 27.98 3.03 -23.25
N ALA A 173 26.68 2.82 -22.96
CA ALA A 173 26.22 1.65 -22.22
C ALA A 173 26.54 0.34 -22.97
N LEU A 174 26.38 0.31 -24.30
CA LEU A 174 26.71 -0.85 -25.13
C LEU A 174 28.23 -1.11 -25.23
N GLU A 175 29.06 -0.08 -25.23
CA GLU A 175 30.52 -0.23 -25.14
C GLU A 175 30.92 -0.86 -23.80
N ARG A 176 30.33 -0.40 -22.70
CA ARG A 176 30.57 -0.95 -21.36
C ARG A 176 30.07 -2.39 -21.23
N LEU A 177 28.94 -2.73 -21.86
CA LEU A 177 28.40 -4.08 -21.89
C LEU A 177 29.41 -5.11 -22.42
N ALA A 178 30.31 -4.73 -23.33
CA ALA A 178 31.33 -5.64 -23.88
C ALA A 178 32.31 -6.17 -22.82
N GLY A 179 32.45 -5.49 -21.69
CA GLY A 179 33.28 -5.91 -20.54
C GLY A 179 32.52 -6.70 -19.47
N LEU A 180 31.21 -6.94 -19.63
CA LEU A 180 30.37 -7.63 -18.66
C LEU A 180 30.08 -9.09 -19.08
N ASP A 181 29.57 -9.87 -18.15
CA ASP A 181 29.20 -11.28 -18.39
C ASP A 181 27.98 -11.39 -19.33
N GLY A 182 28.18 -11.93 -20.53
CA GLY A 182 27.13 -12.10 -21.53
C GLY A 182 26.04 -13.12 -21.18
N HIS A 183 26.17 -13.86 -20.07
CA HIS A 183 25.13 -14.75 -19.55
C HIS A 183 24.26 -14.10 -18.45
N SER A 184 24.57 -12.87 -18.07
CA SER A 184 23.84 -12.10 -17.09
C SER A 184 22.85 -11.12 -17.75
N LEU A 185 21.83 -10.74 -16.99
CA LEU A 185 20.98 -9.60 -17.26
C LEU A 185 21.68 -8.35 -16.73
N HIS A 186 21.48 -7.22 -17.40
CA HIS A 186 21.98 -5.94 -16.94
C HIS A 186 20.89 -4.88 -17.01
N VAL A 187 20.86 -4.00 -16.01
CA VAL A 187 20.10 -2.74 -16.05
C VAL A 187 21.10 -1.61 -15.91
N PHE A 188 21.24 -0.80 -16.96
CA PHE A 188 22.06 0.41 -16.92
C PHE A 188 21.20 1.61 -16.54
N ASP A 189 21.71 2.41 -15.62
CA ASP A 189 21.26 3.78 -15.39
C ASP A 189 22.03 4.68 -16.37
N LEU A 190 21.34 5.18 -17.38
CA LEU A 190 21.92 5.99 -18.46
C LEU A 190 22.24 7.42 -18.02
N LEU A 191 21.65 7.90 -16.92
CA LEU A 191 21.88 9.23 -16.39
C LEU A 191 23.08 9.26 -15.44
N ARG A 192 23.16 8.31 -14.50
CA ARG A 192 24.19 8.24 -13.46
C ARG A 192 25.33 7.30 -13.81
N GLY A 193 25.18 6.51 -14.87
CA GLY A 193 26.19 5.55 -15.33
C GLY A 193 26.29 4.27 -14.47
N GLY A 194 25.34 4.00 -13.59
CA GLY A 194 25.30 2.77 -12.80
C GLY A 194 24.96 1.53 -13.63
N VAL A 195 25.32 0.34 -13.15
CA VAL A 195 24.85 -0.93 -13.72
C VAL A 195 24.51 -1.94 -12.62
N SER A 196 23.32 -2.53 -12.70
CA SER A 196 22.88 -3.65 -11.89
C SER A 196 22.93 -4.93 -12.72
N SER A 197 23.60 -5.98 -12.25
CA SER A 197 23.82 -7.21 -13.01
C SER A 197 23.37 -8.45 -12.24
N LEU A 198 22.79 -9.41 -12.94
CA LEU A 198 22.27 -10.65 -12.36
C LEU A 198 22.41 -11.84 -13.30
N PRO A 199 22.99 -12.98 -12.88
CA PRO A 199 22.96 -14.19 -13.68
C PRO A 199 21.52 -14.61 -14.02
N ALA A 200 21.26 -15.02 -15.26
CA ALA A 200 19.89 -15.35 -15.68
C ALA A 200 19.22 -16.46 -14.86
N ALA A 201 20.01 -17.40 -14.33
CA ALA A 201 19.53 -18.46 -13.46
C ALA A 201 19.07 -17.94 -12.08
N ALA A 202 19.57 -16.80 -11.61
CA ALA A 202 19.26 -16.24 -10.30
C ALA A 202 17.99 -15.37 -10.30
N LEU A 203 17.43 -15.04 -11.47
CA LEU A 203 16.27 -14.16 -11.59
C LEU A 203 15.04 -14.64 -10.81
N PHE A 204 14.81 -15.95 -10.76
CA PHE A 204 13.67 -16.53 -10.04
C PHE A 204 13.90 -16.73 -8.54
N GLU A 205 15.13 -16.50 -8.08
CA GLU A 205 15.52 -16.61 -6.66
C GLU A 205 15.70 -15.22 -6.00
N LEU A 206 15.41 -14.13 -6.72
CA LEU A 206 15.40 -12.80 -6.11
C LEU A 206 14.33 -12.71 -5.03
N ASP A 207 14.72 -12.23 -3.86
CA ASP A 207 13.89 -12.12 -2.67
C ASP A 207 14.18 -10.83 -1.89
N CYS A 208 13.59 -10.67 -0.71
CA CYS A 208 13.77 -9.52 0.17
C CYS A 208 15.02 -9.61 1.06
N SER A 209 15.92 -10.58 0.84
CA SER A 209 17.17 -10.69 1.61
C SER A 209 18.21 -9.64 1.21
N ALA A 210 18.19 -9.16 -0.04
CA ALA A 210 19.11 -8.16 -0.56
C ALA A 210 18.45 -7.31 -1.66
N PRO A 211 18.76 -6.01 -1.74
CA PRO A 211 18.21 -5.14 -2.78
C PRO A 211 18.77 -5.49 -4.16
N HIS A 212 17.89 -5.46 -5.17
CA HIS A 212 18.27 -5.61 -6.58
C HIS A 212 17.27 -4.87 -7.48
N ARG A 213 17.73 -4.24 -8.57
CA ARG A 213 16.88 -3.43 -9.47
C ARG A 213 15.71 -4.20 -10.11
N LEU A 214 15.87 -5.51 -10.28
CA LEU A 214 14.83 -6.42 -10.79
C LEU A 214 14.13 -7.24 -9.69
N GLY A 215 14.50 -7.04 -8.43
CA GLY A 215 14.02 -7.80 -7.29
C GLY A 215 12.80 -7.19 -6.61
N PRO A 216 12.23 -7.88 -5.61
CA PRO A 216 11.11 -7.37 -4.82
C PRO A 216 11.55 -6.28 -3.84
N LEU A 217 12.78 -6.32 -3.35
CA LEU A 217 13.43 -5.25 -2.59
C LEU A 217 14.34 -4.47 -3.55
N LEU A 218 14.07 -3.19 -3.75
CA LEU A 218 14.79 -2.34 -4.70
C LEU A 218 15.92 -1.57 -4.03
N GLU A 219 15.66 -1.07 -2.83
CA GLU A 219 16.57 -0.22 -2.08
C GLU A 219 16.44 -0.49 -0.59
N LEU A 220 17.55 -0.38 0.12
CA LEU A 220 17.58 -0.35 1.57
C LEU A 220 18.44 0.84 1.99
N ARG A 221 17.83 1.84 2.63
CA ARG A 221 18.55 3.01 3.12
C ARG A 221 19.41 2.64 4.33
N ALA A 222 20.49 3.40 4.51
CA ALA A 222 21.32 3.25 5.69
C ALA A 222 20.48 3.53 6.96
N PRO A 223 20.77 2.85 8.08
CA PRO A 223 20.11 3.14 9.36
C PRO A 223 20.31 4.61 9.75
N GLU A 224 19.20 5.26 10.09
CA GLU A 224 19.16 6.65 10.53
C GLU A 224 18.88 6.70 12.05
N PRO A 225 19.73 7.36 12.85
CA PRO A 225 19.51 7.46 14.29
C PRO A 225 18.37 8.43 14.59
N MET A 226 17.32 7.93 15.25
CA MET A 226 16.15 8.71 15.68
C MET A 226 16.15 8.88 17.21
N ALA A 227 15.29 9.75 17.73
CA ALA A 227 15.14 9.96 19.19
C ALA A 227 16.47 10.20 19.93
N GLY A 228 17.32 11.09 19.39
CA GLY A 228 18.65 11.35 19.97
C GLY A 228 19.61 10.14 19.93
N GLY A 229 19.36 9.15 19.07
CA GLY A 229 20.17 7.95 18.88
C GLY A 229 19.65 6.70 19.60
N GLN A 230 18.48 6.75 20.23
CA GLN A 230 17.91 5.61 20.96
C GLN A 230 17.23 4.58 20.06
N LEU A 231 16.78 5.02 18.89
CA LEU A 231 16.15 4.18 17.87
C LEU A 231 16.92 4.32 16.56
N GLN A 232 16.82 3.28 15.74
CA GLN A 232 17.34 3.21 14.38
C GLN A 232 16.14 3.04 13.46
N LEU A 233 15.98 3.95 12.50
CA LEU A 233 15.01 3.85 11.42
C LEU A 233 15.72 3.31 10.18
N VAL A 234 15.15 2.28 9.56
CA VAL A 234 15.57 1.78 8.26
C VAL A 234 14.37 1.84 7.33
N SER A 235 14.56 2.44 6.15
CA SER A 235 13.54 2.47 5.10
C SER A 235 13.94 1.54 3.96
N ALA A 236 12.99 0.74 3.50
CA ALA A 236 13.17 -0.24 2.43
C ALA A 236 12.17 0.05 1.31
N ARG A 237 12.65 0.23 0.08
CA ARG A 237 11.79 0.42 -1.08
C ARG A 237 11.52 -0.92 -1.73
N TYR A 238 10.25 -1.26 -1.95
CA TYR A 238 9.85 -2.51 -2.56
C TYR A 238 9.24 -2.28 -3.96
N ALA A 239 9.37 -3.28 -4.83
CA ALA A 239 8.82 -3.20 -6.18
C ALA A 239 7.31 -3.41 -6.20
N SER A 240 6.62 -2.84 -7.19
CA SER A 240 5.18 -3.06 -7.35
C SER A 240 4.87 -4.55 -7.55
N PRO A 241 4.15 -5.20 -6.61
CA PRO A 241 3.88 -6.63 -6.70
C PRO A 241 2.83 -6.97 -7.76
N ASN A 242 2.00 -6.00 -8.14
CA ASN A 242 0.93 -6.20 -9.10
C ASN A 242 0.88 -5.06 -10.12
N LEU A 243 1.49 -5.27 -11.29
CA LEU A 243 1.39 -4.30 -12.39
C LEU A 243 -0.03 -4.13 -12.94
N ARG A 244 -1.00 -4.94 -12.49
CA ARG A 244 -2.41 -4.75 -12.87
C ARG A 244 -3.18 -3.82 -11.95
N ALA A 245 -2.66 -3.58 -10.76
CA ALA A 245 -3.17 -2.58 -9.85
C ALA A 245 -1.97 -1.98 -9.14
N ILE A 246 -1.44 -0.91 -9.70
CA ILE A 246 -0.49 -0.12 -8.94
C ILE A 246 -1.32 0.65 -7.91
N GLY A 247 -0.96 0.52 -6.64
CA GLY A 247 -1.50 1.40 -5.59
C GLY A 247 -1.17 2.87 -5.86
N THR A 248 -1.37 3.74 -4.87
CA THR A 248 -0.93 5.12 -5.05
C THR A 248 0.60 5.16 -5.19
N PRO A 249 1.16 6.06 -6.03
CA PRO A 249 2.60 6.13 -6.30
C PRO A 249 3.50 6.34 -5.06
N TYR A 250 2.91 6.64 -3.88
CA TYR A 250 3.61 7.01 -2.65
C TYR A 250 3.75 5.87 -1.62
N GLU A 251 3.24 4.67 -1.91
CA GLU A 251 3.17 3.57 -0.93
C GLU A 251 4.31 2.54 -1.04
N ASP A 252 5.32 2.73 -1.88
CA ASP A 252 6.35 1.71 -2.16
C ASP A 252 7.50 1.64 -1.13
N TRP A 253 7.31 2.21 0.06
CA TRP A 253 8.26 2.18 1.17
C TRP A 253 7.73 1.42 2.38
N ALA A 254 8.56 0.54 2.90
CA ALA A 254 8.40 -0.15 4.18
C ALA A 254 9.40 0.41 5.19
N ARG A 255 9.11 0.25 6.49
CA ARG A 255 9.93 0.82 7.56
C ARG A 255 10.20 -0.20 8.65
N GLY A 256 11.38 -0.08 9.24
CA GLY A 256 11.73 -0.84 10.42
C GLY A 256 12.32 0.09 11.45
N MET A 257 11.77 0.03 12.66
CA MET A 257 12.25 0.83 13.78
C MET A 257 12.53 -0.06 14.99
N ALA A 258 13.75 0.02 15.50
CA ALA A 258 14.19 -0.73 16.66
C ALA A 258 15.33 0.01 17.38
N ARG A 259 15.71 -0.47 18.56
CA ARG A 259 16.85 0.10 19.30
C ARG A 259 18.20 -0.17 18.62
N ASP A 260 18.28 -1.21 17.80
CA ASP A 260 19.48 -1.58 17.06
C ASP A 260 19.22 -1.66 15.55
N ALA A 261 20.26 -1.36 14.78
CA ALA A 261 20.19 -1.21 13.32
C ALA A 261 19.92 -2.55 12.60
N GLU A 262 20.39 -3.66 13.16
CA GLU A 262 20.19 -5.00 12.57
C GLU A 262 18.71 -5.38 12.65
N ARG A 263 18.09 -5.19 13.83
CA ARG A 263 16.67 -5.44 14.03
C ARG A 263 15.81 -4.52 13.18
N ALA A 264 16.13 -3.23 13.11
CA ALA A 264 15.43 -2.27 12.26
C ALA A 264 15.51 -2.70 10.77
N THR A 265 16.68 -3.15 10.33
CA THR A 265 16.87 -3.69 8.97
C THR A 265 15.99 -4.92 8.70
N VAL A 266 15.94 -5.87 9.63
CA VAL A 266 15.10 -7.07 9.50
C VAL A 266 13.62 -6.69 9.45
N MET A 267 13.17 -5.73 10.25
CA MET A 267 11.79 -5.26 10.24
C MET A 267 11.41 -4.60 8.91
N ALA A 268 12.25 -3.71 8.38
CA ALA A 268 11.99 -3.05 7.10
C ALA A 268 11.90 -4.05 5.93
N ARG A 269 12.74 -5.10 5.95
CA ARG A 269 12.69 -6.19 4.97
C ARG A 269 11.47 -7.08 5.15
N ALA A 270 11.07 -7.36 6.39
CA ALA A 270 9.89 -8.15 6.69
C ALA A 270 8.62 -7.44 6.18
N GLU A 271 8.48 -6.15 6.46
CA GLU A 271 7.34 -5.37 5.94
C GLU A 271 7.41 -5.27 4.40
N SER A 272 8.58 -5.08 3.79
CA SER A 272 8.71 -5.14 2.32
C SER A 272 8.21 -6.47 1.74
N ALA A 273 8.59 -7.59 2.36
CA ALA A 273 8.16 -8.93 1.96
C ALA A 273 6.65 -9.11 2.13
N GLU A 274 6.08 -8.58 3.21
CA GLU A 274 4.64 -8.56 3.49
C GLU A 274 3.86 -7.81 2.42
N ARG A 275 4.25 -6.56 2.14
CA ARG A 275 3.63 -5.71 1.11
C ARG A 275 3.73 -6.34 -0.27
N PHE A 276 4.89 -6.91 -0.62
CA PHE A 276 5.08 -7.57 -1.90
C PHE A 276 4.21 -8.83 -2.02
N ALA A 277 4.23 -9.71 -1.03
CA ALA A 277 3.45 -10.95 -1.04
C ALA A 277 1.94 -10.70 -1.10
N SER A 278 1.47 -9.64 -0.45
CA SER A 278 0.05 -9.26 -0.42
C SER A 278 -0.51 -8.95 -1.81
N GLY A 279 0.29 -8.31 -2.68
CA GLY A 279 -0.12 -8.02 -4.06
C GLY A 279 0.28 -9.08 -5.08
N GLU A 280 1.11 -10.07 -4.73
CA GLU A 280 1.61 -11.06 -5.69
C GLU A 280 0.56 -12.15 -5.97
N VAL A 281 -0.13 -12.02 -7.10
CA VAL A 281 -1.23 -12.92 -7.48
C VAL A 281 -0.89 -13.91 -8.59
N SER A 282 0.29 -13.82 -9.21
CA SER A 282 0.60 -14.59 -10.44
C SER A 282 0.61 -16.11 -10.22
N ARG A 283 0.83 -16.56 -8.99
CA ARG A 283 0.84 -17.97 -8.59
C ARG A 283 -0.27 -18.33 -7.59
N ALA A 284 -1.17 -17.40 -7.30
CA ALA A 284 -2.29 -17.66 -6.40
C ALA A 284 -3.25 -18.68 -7.03
N PRO A 285 -3.70 -19.71 -6.28
CA PRO A 285 -4.61 -20.74 -6.79
C PRO A 285 -6.07 -20.24 -6.83
N LEU A 286 -6.31 -19.21 -7.65
CA LEU A 286 -7.61 -18.55 -7.78
C LEU A 286 -8.61 -19.41 -8.57
N VAL A 287 -9.85 -19.49 -8.08
CA VAL A 287 -10.99 -20.12 -8.74
C VAL A 287 -12.11 -19.11 -8.90
N ARG A 288 -12.75 -19.09 -10.08
CA ARG A 288 -13.94 -18.26 -10.32
C ARG A 288 -15.19 -19.08 -10.09
N ALA A 289 -16.01 -18.68 -9.14
CA ALA A 289 -17.25 -19.37 -8.78
C ALA A 289 -18.24 -18.42 -8.08
N ARG A 290 -19.52 -18.83 -8.00
CA ARG A 290 -20.47 -18.25 -7.05
C ARG A 290 -20.26 -18.88 -5.67
N GLU A 291 -20.70 -18.22 -4.61
CA GLU A 291 -20.55 -18.74 -3.25
C GLU A 291 -21.18 -20.14 -3.12
N ARG A 292 -22.43 -20.30 -3.57
CA ARG A 292 -23.18 -21.56 -3.48
C ARG A 292 -22.54 -22.77 -4.18
N ASP A 293 -21.61 -22.51 -5.11
CA ASP A 293 -20.92 -23.56 -5.87
C ASP A 293 -19.65 -24.06 -5.14
N LEU A 294 -19.32 -23.46 -3.99
CA LEU A 294 -18.17 -23.79 -3.16
C LEU A 294 -18.61 -24.32 -1.79
N PRO A 295 -18.01 -25.40 -1.27
CA PRO A 295 -18.27 -25.87 0.08
C PRO A 295 -17.49 -25.06 1.12
N ASN A 296 -18.02 -24.86 2.33
CA ASN A 296 -17.28 -24.25 3.45
C ASN A 296 -16.65 -22.88 3.10
N VAL A 297 -17.46 -21.97 2.58
CA VAL A 297 -17.04 -20.58 2.33
C VAL A 297 -16.99 -19.81 3.64
N LEU A 298 -15.94 -19.02 3.83
CA LEU A 298 -15.83 -18.06 4.93
C LEU A 298 -16.91 -16.97 4.77
N PRO A 299 -17.72 -16.67 5.81
CA PRO A 299 -18.79 -15.67 5.74
C PRO A 299 -18.29 -14.29 5.26
N THR A 300 -18.42 -14.01 3.96
CA THR A 300 -17.78 -12.83 3.33
C THR A 300 -18.41 -11.52 3.80
N ALA A 301 -19.72 -11.51 4.03
CA ALA A 301 -20.45 -10.35 4.55
C ALA A 301 -20.05 -9.97 6.01
N GLU A 302 -19.29 -10.82 6.70
CA GLU A 302 -18.81 -10.56 8.05
C GLU A 302 -17.35 -10.08 8.08
N LEU A 303 -16.70 -9.92 6.92
CA LEU A 303 -15.32 -9.42 6.82
C LEU A 303 -15.24 -7.89 6.68
N TYR A 304 -16.18 -7.30 5.94
CA TYR A 304 -16.30 -5.86 5.73
C TYR A 304 -17.68 -5.56 5.14
N THR A 305 -18.49 -4.77 5.83
CA THR A 305 -19.84 -4.42 5.35
C THR A 305 -20.13 -2.94 5.59
N LEU A 306 -20.47 -2.25 4.50
CA LEU A 306 -20.99 -0.89 4.51
C LEU A 306 -22.46 -0.87 4.93
N ASN A 307 -22.87 0.18 5.63
CA ASN A 307 -24.29 0.38 5.94
C ASN A 307 -25.08 0.92 4.72
N GLU A 308 -26.41 0.96 4.84
CA GLU A 308 -27.28 1.38 3.73
C GLU A 308 -27.02 2.84 3.32
N ARG A 309 -26.70 3.74 4.26
CA ARG A 309 -26.33 5.13 3.94
C ARG A 309 -25.06 5.19 3.10
N GLN A 310 -24.00 4.49 3.51
CA GLN A 310 -22.72 4.47 2.79
C GLN A 310 -22.87 3.93 1.37
N LEU A 311 -23.71 2.90 1.20
CA LEU A 311 -23.95 2.30 -0.12
C LEU A 311 -24.68 3.22 -1.12
N GLU A 312 -25.29 4.32 -0.66
CA GLU A 312 -25.87 5.33 -1.53
C GLU A 312 -24.79 6.16 -2.27
N THR A 313 -23.57 6.26 -1.70
CA THR A 313 -22.50 7.13 -2.21
C THR A 313 -21.16 6.42 -2.44
N ALA A 314 -20.99 5.17 -1.97
CA ALA A 314 -19.72 4.46 -2.04
C ALA A 314 -19.27 4.15 -3.48
N THR A 315 -18.07 4.62 -3.82
CA THR A 315 -17.39 4.35 -5.11
C THR A 315 -16.18 3.42 -4.96
N TRP A 316 -15.69 3.23 -3.74
CA TRP A 316 -14.48 2.45 -3.41
C TRP A 316 -14.77 1.00 -3.06
N CYS A 317 -16.01 0.68 -2.67
CA CYS A 317 -16.45 -0.66 -2.29
C CYS A 317 -17.92 -0.82 -2.64
N ARG A 318 -18.31 -2.00 -3.10
CA ARG A 318 -19.71 -2.33 -3.43
C ARG A 318 -20.27 -3.39 -2.51
N ARG A 319 -21.60 -3.50 -2.48
CA ARG A 319 -22.29 -4.57 -1.75
C ARG A 319 -21.83 -5.95 -2.25
N TYR A 320 -21.53 -6.83 -1.29
CA TYR A 320 -21.32 -8.24 -1.56
C TYR A 320 -22.60 -8.91 -2.08
N ASP A 321 -22.49 -9.65 -3.18
CA ASP A 321 -23.58 -10.46 -3.74
C ASP A 321 -23.11 -11.92 -3.85
N PRO A 322 -23.65 -12.86 -3.06
CA PRO A 322 -23.26 -14.27 -3.10
C PRO A 322 -23.64 -14.99 -4.40
N GLU A 323 -24.57 -14.42 -5.18
CA GLU A 323 -24.98 -14.97 -6.49
C GLU A 323 -24.08 -14.52 -7.64
N ALA A 324 -23.26 -13.49 -7.42
CA ALA A 324 -22.25 -13.05 -8.37
C ALA A 324 -21.05 -14.02 -8.40
N VAL A 325 -20.35 -14.04 -9.53
CA VAL A 325 -19.10 -14.81 -9.68
C VAL A 325 -17.95 -13.97 -9.16
N HIS A 326 -17.23 -14.48 -8.16
CA HIS A 326 -16.03 -13.85 -7.60
C HIS A 326 -14.80 -14.75 -7.77
N HIS A 327 -13.63 -14.20 -7.47
CA HIS A 327 -12.41 -14.99 -7.31
C HIS A 327 -12.29 -15.49 -5.88
N TRP A 328 -11.96 -16.76 -5.74
CA TRP A 328 -11.83 -17.46 -4.47
C TRP A 328 -10.49 -18.17 -4.41
N LEU A 329 -9.94 -18.31 -3.20
CA LEU A 329 -8.75 -19.10 -2.94
C LEU A 329 -8.89 -19.86 -1.63
N PRO A 330 -8.14 -20.97 -1.44
CA PRO A 330 -8.18 -21.73 -0.21
C PRO A 330 -7.48 -20.99 0.93
N GLY A 331 -8.17 -20.86 2.05
CA GLY A 331 -7.58 -20.66 3.36
C GLY A 331 -7.66 -21.94 4.21
N VAL A 332 -6.99 -21.92 5.35
CA VAL A 332 -6.93 -23.02 6.31
C VAL A 332 -7.37 -22.51 7.68
N ALA A 333 -8.43 -23.09 8.24
CA ALA A 333 -8.89 -22.83 9.59
C ALA A 333 -7.89 -23.40 10.63
N ALA A 334 -8.06 -23.04 11.90
CA ALA A 334 -7.13 -23.46 12.96
C ALA A 334 -7.07 -24.99 13.13
N ASP A 335 -8.17 -25.70 12.88
CA ASP A 335 -8.25 -27.17 12.93
C ASP A 335 -7.70 -27.87 11.67
N GLY A 336 -7.23 -27.11 10.69
CA GLY A 336 -6.72 -27.60 9.41
C GLY A 336 -7.80 -27.76 8.33
N ALA A 337 -9.07 -27.46 8.62
CA ALA A 337 -10.13 -27.50 7.62
C ALA A 337 -9.88 -26.44 6.54
N ARG A 338 -10.02 -26.85 5.28
CA ARG A 338 -9.96 -25.93 4.15
C ARG A 338 -11.26 -25.13 4.07
N GLN A 339 -11.15 -23.81 3.96
CA GLN A 339 -12.26 -22.91 3.66
C GLN A 339 -11.98 -22.08 2.42
N TRP A 340 -13.02 -21.71 1.68
CA TRP A 340 -12.88 -20.79 0.55
C TRP A 340 -13.03 -19.35 1.02
N VAL A 341 -12.10 -18.51 0.59
CA VAL A 341 -12.02 -17.11 0.94
C VAL A 341 -12.04 -16.28 -0.33
N ILE A 342 -12.78 -15.18 -0.31
CA ILE A 342 -12.82 -14.25 -1.43
C ILE A 342 -11.46 -13.55 -1.60
N ALA A 343 -10.98 -13.46 -2.84
CA ALA A 343 -9.66 -12.89 -3.14
C ALA A 343 -9.55 -11.41 -2.74
N ASP A 344 -10.64 -10.66 -2.85
CA ASP A 344 -10.76 -9.26 -2.42
C ASP A 344 -10.41 -9.04 -0.94
N ALA A 345 -10.57 -10.07 -0.09
CA ALA A 345 -10.23 -9.98 1.34
C ALA A 345 -8.77 -10.37 1.65
N VAL A 346 -8.06 -10.94 0.67
CA VAL A 346 -6.73 -11.55 0.87
C VAL A 346 -5.64 -10.71 0.23
N HIS A 347 -5.83 -10.34 -1.03
CA HIS A 347 -4.82 -9.66 -1.81
C HIS A 347 -5.09 -8.16 -1.85
N TYR A 348 -4.05 -7.36 -1.64
CA TYR A 348 -4.09 -5.92 -1.90
C TYR A 348 -2.74 -5.47 -2.47
N PRO A 349 -2.74 -4.68 -3.56
CA PRO A 349 -3.89 -4.37 -4.40
C PRO A 349 -4.33 -5.59 -5.26
N PHE A 350 -5.65 -5.80 -5.41
CA PHE A 350 -6.24 -6.86 -6.22
C PHE A 350 -7.33 -6.32 -7.15
N PRO A 351 -7.06 -6.21 -8.47
CA PRO A 351 -8.09 -5.90 -9.45
C PRO A 351 -8.68 -7.21 -9.97
N ASP A 352 -10.01 -7.39 -9.90
CA ASP A 352 -10.64 -8.46 -10.68
C ASP A 352 -10.56 -8.09 -12.17
N PRO A 353 -9.79 -8.82 -12.99
CA PRO A 353 -9.61 -8.45 -14.39
C PRO A 353 -10.88 -8.65 -15.25
N ASN A 354 -11.94 -9.23 -14.70
CA ASN A 354 -13.20 -9.49 -15.40
C ASN A 354 -14.33 -8.55 -14.97
N VAL A 355 -14.09 -7.68 -13.98
CA VAL A 355 -15.12 -6.81 -13.42
C VAL A 355 -14.57 -5.39 -13.35
N GLU A 356 -15.19 -4.48 -14.10
CA GLU A 356 -14.92 -3.04 -14.01
C GLU A 356 -15.78 -2.44 -12.88
N ALA A 357 -15.51 -2.84 -11.65
CA ALA A 357 -16.20 -2.37 -10.45
C ALA A 357 -15.25 -2.37 -9.25
N PRO A 358 -15.52 -1.56 -8.22
CA PRO A 358 -14.78 -1.64 -6.96
C PRO A 358 -14.90 -3.03 -6.31
N PRO A 359 -13.95 -3.38 -5.42
CA PRO A 359 -14.01 -4.63 -4.68
C PRO A 359 -15.25 -4.71 -3.78
N VAL A 360 -15.58 -5.92 -3.33
CA VAL A 360 -16.63 -6.14 -2.32
C VAL A 360 -16.09 -6.10 -0.89
N VAL A 361 -14.78 -6.22 -0.73
CA VAL A 361 -14.06 -6.07 0.54
C VAL A 361 -12.90 -5.10 0.29
N ALA A 362 -12.86 -4.01 1.04
CA ALA A 362 -11.77 -3.03 0.96
C ALA A 362 -10.56 -3.52 1.78
N ALA A 363 -9.83 -4.52 1.28
CA ALA A 363 -8.66 -5.05 1.98
C ALA A 363 -7.54 -4.01 2.11
N SER A 364 -6.99 -3.93 3.32
CA SER A 364 -5.75 -3.21 3.66
C SER A 364 -4.68 -4.22 4.14
N SER A 365 -3.56 -3.76 4.69
CA SER A 365 -2.57 -4.61 5.37
C SER A 365 -3.10 -5.32 6.62
N ASN A 366 -4.29 -4.95 7.10
CA ASN A 366 -4.86 -5.47 8.34
C ASN A 366 -4.88 -7.00 8.39
N GLY A 367 -4.16 -7.59 9.34
CA GLY A 367 -4.07 -9.03 9.51
C GLY A 367 -3.14 -9.71 8.49
N VAL A 368 -2.20 -9.00 7.87
CA VAL A 368 -1.04 -9.63 7.21
C VAL A 368 0.16 -9.50 8.14
N ALA A 369 0.95 -10.56 8.26
CA ALA A 369 2.22 -10.46 8.96
C ALA A 369 3.32 -11.25 8.26
N ALA A 370 4.51 -10.65 8.18
CA ALA A 370 5.76 -11.34 7.86
C ALA A 370 6.53 -11.76 9.12
N TYR A 371 7.05 -12.99 9.12
CA TYR A 371 7.90 -13.49 10.19
C TYR A 371 8.91 -14.56 9.74
N SER A 372 9.89 -14.89 10.59
CA SER A 372 10.88 -15.93 10.30
C SER A 372 10.33 -17.36 10.34
N SER A 373 9.09 -17.54 10.80
CA SER A 373 8.40 -18.82 10.83
C SER A 373 6.91 -18.64 10.52
N TYR A 374 6.30 -19.64 9.90
CA TYR A 374 4.86 -19.64 9.59
C TYR A 374 3.98 -19.46 10.85
N ALA A 375 4.34 -20.15 11.95
CA ALA A 375 3.59 -20.05 13.20
C ALA A 375 3.65 -18.62 13.80
N GLY A 376 4.82 -17.97 13.77
CA GLY A 376 4.94 -16.61 14.27
C GLY A 376 4.28 -15.56 13.37
N ALA A 377 4.23 -15.81 12.05
CA ALA A 377 3.45 -14.97 11.13
C ALA A 377 1.94 -15.11 11.41
N ARG A 378 1.43 -16.33 11.60
CA ARG A 378 0.03 -16.57 12.01
C ARG A 378 -0.34 -15.86 13.29
N GLU A 379 0.47 -16.00 14.34
CA GLU A 379 0.20 -15.37 15.64
C GLU A 379 0.17 -13.85 15.52
N ARG A 380 1.13 -13.25 14.81
CA ARG A 380 1.19 -11.80 14.61
C ARG A 380 0.01 -11.26 13.82
N ALA A 381 -0.35 -11.92 12.72
CA ALA A 381 -1.50 -11.55 11.91
C ALA A 381 -2.80 -11.55 12.75
N LEU A 382 -2.97 -12.53 13.64
CA LEU A 382 -4.15 -12.60 14.51
C LEU A 382 -4.16 -11.52 15.59
N ARG A 383 -3.01 -11.25 16.22
CA ARG A 383 -2.86 -10.17 17.21
C ARG A 383 -3.18 -8.80 16.62
N GLU A 384 -2.71 -8.55 15.41
CA GLU A 384 -3.01 -7.30 14.70
C GLU A 384 -4.51 -7.15 14.44
N LEU A 385 -5.20 -8.20 13.99
CA LEU A 385 -6.66 -8.14 13.81
C LEU A 385 -7.39 -7.76 15.10
N VAL A 386 -6.99 -8.34 16.23
CA VAL A 386 -7.57 -8.03 17.55
C VAL A 386 -7.26 -6.59 17.97
N GLU A 387 -6.04 -6.12 17.73
CA GLU A 387 -5.65 -4.74 18.00
C GLU A 387 -6.48 -3.73 17.18
N ARG A 388 -6.59 -3.95 15.86
CA ARG A 388 -7.37 -3.09 14.96
C ARG A 388 -8.86 -3.11 15.31
N ASP A 389 -9.39 -4.26 15.68
CA ASP A 389 -10.77 -4.38 16.13
C ASP A 389 -11.05 -3.54 17.39
N ALA A 390 -10.19 -3.64 18.41
CA ALA A 390 -10.35 -2.89 19.65
C ALA A 390 -10.26 -1.37 19.44
N ILE A 391 -9.32 -0.92 18.58
CA ILE A 391 -9.18 0.47 18.16
C ILE A 391 -10.47 0.95 17.49
N MET A 392 -10.91 0.26 16.43
CA MET A 392 -12.05 0.69 15.62
C MET A 392 -13.34 0.68 16.42
N TRP A 393 -13.56 -0.34 17.25
CA TRP A 393 -14.74 -0.42 18.10
C TRP A 393 -14.79 0.72 19.11
N THR A 394 -13.67 1.02 19.80
CA THR A 394 -13.61 2.11 20.78
C THR A 394 -13.80 3.48 20.10
N TRP A 395 -13.16 3.68 18.94
CA TRP A 395 -13.29 4.91 18.16
C TRP A 395 -14.75 5.15 17.71
N LEU A 396 -15.36 4.19 17.04
CA LEU A 396 -16.71 4.32 16.49
C LEU A 396 -17.80 4.42 17.56
N GLN A 397 -17.57 3.82 18.73
CA GLN A 397 -18.47 3.98 19.88
C GLN A 397 -18.23 5.29 20.64
N GLY A 398 -17.10 5.98 20.44
CA GLY A 398 -16.74 7.22 21.12
C GLY A 398 -16.60 7.05 22.64
N ILE A 399 -16.02 5.93 23.08
CA ILE A 399 -15.96 5.56 24.51
C ILE A 399 -14.63 6.00 25.13
N THR A 400 -14.71 6.69 26.26
CA THR A 400 -13.58 6.92 27.15
C THR A 400 -13.30 5.69 28.01
N ARG A 401 -12.03 5.29 28.10
CA ARG A 401 -11.57 4.09 28.82
C ARG A 401 -10.60 4.46 29.94
N GLU A 402 -10.44 3.58 30.92
CA GLU A 402 -9.45 3.77 31.99
C GLU A 402 -8.02 3.87 31.45
N LEU A 403 -7.18 4.69 32.10
CA LEU A 403 -5.77 4.83 31.77
C LEU A 403 -4.93 3.88 32.64
N LEU A 404 -3.81 3.39 32.10
CA LEU A 404 -2.82 2.67 32.89
C LEU A 404 -2.13 3.62 33.86
N GLU A 405 -1.89 3.14 35.08
CA GLU A 405 -1.06 3.84 36.04
C GLU A 405 0.42 3.69 35.66
N VAL A 406 1.02 4.74 35.09
CA VAL A 406 2.40 4.73 34.56
C VAL A 406 3.44 4.28 35.61
N THR A 407 3.24 4.60 36.89
CA THR A 407 4.14 4.23 37.99
C THR A 407 4.22 2.71 38.21
N THR A 408 3.25 1.94 37.70
CA THR A 408 3.21 0.47 37.80
C THR A 408 4.02 -0.23 36.71
N LEU A 409 4.39 0.50 35.64
CA LEU A 409 5.14 -0.02 34.50
C LEU A 409 6.64 -0.20 34.82
N PRO A 410 7.39 -0.98 34.04
CA PRO A 410 8.84 -1.07 34.15
C PRO A 410 9.54 0.29 34.03
N GLU A 411 10.66 0.45 34.76
CA GLU A 411 11.44 1.71 34.81
C GLU A 411 11.88 2.19 33.42
N ASP A 412 12.21 1.28 32.50
CA ASP A 412 12.60 1.64 31.14
C ASP A 412 11.46 2.32 30.36
N VAL A 413 10.21 1.88 30.57
CA VAL A 413 9.03 2.48 29.93
C VAL A 413 8.71 3.83 30.55
N GLN A 414 8.77 3.93 31.88
CA GLN A 414 8.58 5.19 32.60
C GLN A 414 9.62 6.23 32.18
N ALA A 415 10.89 5.83 32.07
CA ALA A 415 11.98 6.70 31.66
C ALA A 415 11.79 7.22 30.22
N HIS A 416 11.31 6.36 29.31
CA HIS A 416 10.99 6.74 27.93
C HIS A 416 9.86 7.77 27.88
N ILE A 417 8.75 7.52 28.58
CA ILE A 417 7.61 8.46 28.67
C ILE A 417 8.07 9.81 29.25
N ALA A 418 8.83 9.77 30.34
CA ALA A 418 9.35 10.98 30.96
C ALA A 418 10.33 11.74 30.05
N GLN A 419 11.03 11.05 29.15
CA GLN A 419 11.89 11.67 28.16
C GLN A 419 11.08 12.37 27.08
N VAL A 420 10.08 11.72 26.49
CA VAL A 420 9.16 12.33 25.51
C VAL A 420 8.54 13.63 26.07
N ALA A 421 8.14 13.61 27.34
CA ALA A 421 7.61 14.79 28.02
C ALA A 421 8.65 15.91 28.19
N ARG A 422 9.90 15.59 28.46
CA ARG A 422 10.98 16.59 28.62
C ARG A 422 11.47 17.16 27.30
N ASP A 423 11.67 16.30 26.32
CA ASP A 423 12.33 16.64 25.06
C ASP A 423 11.35 17.37 24.13
N ASP A 424 10.06 17.06 24.19
CA ASP A 424 9.06 17.53 23.22
C ASP A 424 7.80 18.15 23.84
N GLY A 425 7.67 18.12 25.16
CA GLY A 425 6.50 18.67 25.84
C GLY A 425 5.21 17.87 25.64
N LEU A 426 5.30 16.63 25.13
CA LEU A 426 4.14 15.76 24.92
C LEU A 426 3.76 15.00 26.19
N THR A 427 2.47 14.94 26.47
CA THR A 427 1.90 14.08 27.51
C THR A 427 1.62 12.70 26.93
N THR A 428 1.89 11.65 27.68
CA THR A 428 1.58 10.27 27.28
C THR A 428 0.46 9.70 28.13
N ALA A 429 -0.61 9.24 27.49
CA ALA A 429 -1.68 8.47 28.10
C ALA A 429 -1.66 7.05 27.55
N LEU A 430 -1.69 6.05 28.43
CA LEU A 430 -1.83 4.65 28.06
C LEU A 430 -3.25 4.21 28.40
N VAL A 431 -3.99 3.69 27.44
CA VAL A 431 -5.44 3.48 27.50
C VAL A 431 -5.73 1.99 27.34
N ASN A 432 -6.56 1.43 28.21
CA ASN A 432 -7.00 0.04 28.10
C ASN A 432 -8.14 -0.11 27.07
N LEU A 433 -7.83 -0.63 25.89
CA LEU A 433 -8.81 -0.91 24.83
C LEU A 433 -9.33 -2.35 24.86
N THR A 434 -8.92 -3.17 25.83
CA THR A 434 -9.27 -4.59 25.89
C THR A 434 -10.78 -4.81 25.83
N LEU A 435 -11.21 -5.68 24.90
CA LEU A 435 -12.60 -6.07 24.69
C LEU A 435 -12.83 -7.51 25.19
N ASP A 436 -12.99 -8.48 24.29
CA ASP A 436 -13.40 -9.87 24.54
C ASP A 436 -12.28 -10.89 24.24
N THR A 437 -11.02 -10.43 24.13
CA THR A 437 -9.83 -11.20 23.71
C THR A 437 -8.61 -10.89 24.59
N ASP A 438 -7.39 -11.11 24.09
CA ASP A 438 -6.14 -10.67 24.73
C ASP A 438 -6.13 -9.15 25.00
N PRO A 439 -5.35 -8.67 25.99
CA PRO A 439 -5.19 -7.26 26.29
C PRO A 439 -4.74 -6.43 25.09
N VAL A 440 -5.39 -5.28 24.89
CA VAL A 440 -5.01 -4.27 23.90
C VAL A 440 -4.79 -2.94 24.59
N ILE A 441 -3.58 -2.40 24.47
CA ILE A 441 -3.20 -1.11 25.04
C ILE A 441 -2.92 -0.11 23.92
N LEU A 442 -3.54 1.06 24.02
CA LEU A 442 -3.27 2.21 23.17
C LEU A 442 -2.35 3.19 23.92
N CYS A 443 -1.36 3.74 23.24
CA CYS A 443 -0.55 4.87 23.67
C CYS A 443 -0.96 6.11 22.86
N ALA A 444 -1.44 7.13 23.55
CA ALA A 444 -1.70 8.45 22.99
C ALA A 444 -0.63 9.43 23.49
N MET A 445 0.26 9.86 22.61
CA MET A 445 1.19 10.96 22.86
C MET A 445 0.58 12.25 22.32
N HIS A 446 0.34 13.22 23.18
CA HIS A 446 -0.43 14.41 22.82
C HIS A 446 0.11 15.73 23.39
N GLY A 447 -0.07 16.82 22.64
CA GLY A 447 0.30 18.20 22.97
C GLY A 447 -0.75 19.18 22.44
N GLU A 448 -0.50 20.50 22.42
CA GLU A 448 -1.51 21.50 22.00
C GLU A 448 -2.02 21.31 20.55
N ALA A 449 -1.21 20.73 19.67
CA ALA A 449 -1.51 20.55 18.24
C ALA A 449 -0.92 19.22 17.72
N ASP A 450 -0.95 18.19 18.55
CA ASP A 450 -0.23 16.96 18.25
C ASP A 450 -0.94 15.78 18.91
N LEU A 451 -1.33 14.78 18.11
CA LEU A 451 -1.79 13.48 18.59
C LEU A 451 -1.13 12.39 17.76
N ARG A 452 -0.40 11.50 18.44
CA ARG A 452 0.17 10.30 17.84
C ARG A 452 -0.22 9.07 18.63
N LEU A 453 -0.67 8.05 17.89
CA LEU A 453 -1.21 6.83 18.45
C LEU A 453 -0.35 5.63 18.09
N GLY A 454 -0.06 4.79 19.06
CA GLY A 454 0.47 3.45 18.84
C GLY A 454 -0.34 2.46 19.66
N ALA A 455 -0.47 1.22 19.23
CA ALA A 455 -1.24 0.21 19.95
C ALA A 455 -0.53 -1.13 19.94
N SER A 456 -0.90 -2.00 20.88
CA SER A 456 -0.43 -3.37 20.83
C SER A 456 -1.38 -4.33 21.50
N CYS A 457 -1.57 -5.49 20.87
CA CYS A 457 -2.18 -6.67 21.47
C CYS A 457 -1.12 -7.66 22.00
N ASP A 458 -1.18 -8.00 23.28
CA ASP A 458 -0.27 -8.95 23.93
C ASP A 458 -0.93 -9.59 25.17
N PRO A 459 -0.74 -10.90 25.46
CA PRO A 459 -1.24 -11.53 26.68
C PRO A 459 -0.65 -10.91 27.96
N ASP A 460 0.52 -10.29 27.88
CA ASP A 460 1.08 -9.46 28.95
C ASP A 460 0.76 -7.97 28.66
N PRO A 461 -0.19 -7.35 29.40
CA PRO A 461 -0.52 -5.94 29.22
C PRO A 461 0.68 -5.00 29.37
N VAL A 462 1.70 -5.38 30.14
CA VAL A 462 2.92 -4.59 30.29
C VAL A 462 3.75 -4.62 29.01
N GLN A 463 3.82 -5.76 28.30
CA GLN A 463 4.45 -5.81 26.97
C GLN A 463 3.62 -5.05 25.94
N ALA A 464 2.30 -5.16 25.98
CA ALA A 464 1.42 -4.36 25.12
C ALA A 464 1.68 -2.86 25.30
N ALA A 465 1.71 -2.37 26.55
CA ALA A 465 2.03 -0.98 26.86
C ALA A 465 3.41 -0.57 26.34
N ARG A 466 4.45 -1.39 26.57
CA ARG A 466 5.81 -1.10 26.07
C ARG A 466 5.86 -0.98 24.55
N LYS A 467 5.19 -1.88 23.82
CA LYS A 467 5.14 -1.85 22.35
C LYS A 467 4.36 -0.64 21.83
N ALA A 468 3.21 -0.34 22.45
CA ALA A 468 2.38 0.82 22.08
C ALA A 468 3.15 2.15 22.24
N VAL A 469 3.94 2.30 23.32
CA VAL A 469 4.81 3.48 23.49
C VAL A 469 5.83 3.60 22.36
N LEU A 470 6.51 2.50 22.01
CA LEU A 470 7.52 2.50 20.95
C LEU A 470 6.93 2.79 19.57
N GLU A 471 5.73 2.31 19.28
CA GLU A 471 5.04 2.58 18.01
C GLU A 471 4.59 4.04 17.92
N ALA A 472 3.96 4.58 18.97
CA ALA A 472 3.55 5.98 19.02
C ALA A 472 4.75 6.92 18.85
N ASP A 473 5.87 6.60 19.50
CA ASP A 473 7.11 7.35 19.37
C ASP A 473 7.69 7.24 17.96
N GLY A 474 7.60 6.07 17.33
CA GLY A 474 8.10 5.85 15.98
C GLY A 474 7.37 6.64 14.90
N ILE A 475 6.08 6.91 15.08
CA ILE A 475 5.32 7.76 14.15
C ILE A 475 5.87 9.19 14.11
N ARG A 476 6.39 9.70 15.24
CA ARG A 476 7.01 11.04 15.32
C ARG A 476 8.17 11.23 14.36
N TYR A 477 8.96 10.16 14.19
CA TYR A 477 10.20 10.21 13.42
C TYR A 477 10.01 9.75 11.98
N SER A 478 9.04 8.89 11.73
CA SER A 478 8.82 8.31 10.42
C SER A 478 7.93 9.16 9.51
N THR A 479 7.18 10.11 10.06
CA THR A 479 6.29 10.96 9.25
C THR A 479 6.94 12.32 8.96
N HIS A 480 7.33 12.53 7.70
CA HIS A 480 7.66 13.87 7.21
C HIS A 480 6.37 14.68 7.01
N ILE A 481 6.14 15.64 7.90
CA ILE A 481 5.01 16.59 7.88
C ILE A 481 5.36 17.76 6.93
N GLU A 482 5.73 17.45 5.69
CA GLU A 482 5.93 18.46 4.64
C GLU A 482 4.68 18.63 3.77
N GLU A 483 3.67 17.78 3.96
CA GLU A 483 2.37 17.89 3.30
C GLU A 483 1.42 18.71 4.18
N ASP A 484 0.67 19.61 3.54
CA ASP A 484 -0.40 20.35 4.19
C ASP A 484 -1.49 19.37 4.66
N PRO A 485 -2.04 19.55 5.87
CA PRO A 485 -3.09 18.69 6.36
C PRO A 485 -4.39 18.90 5.58
N PRO A 486 -5.27 17.88 5.51
CA PRO A 486 -6.57 18.02 4.87
C PRO A 486 -7.38 19.11 5.59
N THR A 487 -7.96 20.02 4.80
CA THR A 487 -8.83 21.11 5.29
C THR A 487 -10.28 20.66 5.44
N GLU A 488 -10.67 19.61 4.70
CA GLU A 488 -12.01 19.03 4.71
C GLU A 488 -11.90 17.53 4.94
N LEU A 489 -12.86 16.94 5.66
CA LEU A 489 -12.84 15.50 5.95
C LEU A 489 -12.84 14.65 4.67
N THR A 490 -13.53 15.09 3.62
CA THR A 490 -13.60 14.39 2.32
C THR A 490 -12.26 14.26 1.60
N GLN A 491 -11.24 15.02 2.01
CA GLN A 491 -9.88 14.93 1.49
C GLN A 491 -9.04 13.84 2.18
N VAL A 492 -9.54 13.27 3.27
CA VAL A 492 -8.86 12.17 3.98
C VAL A 492 -9.07 10.89 3.18
N GLU A 493 -8.01 10.36 2.58
CA GLU A 493 -8.08 9.14 1.76
C GLU A 493 -7.05 8.08 2.16
N ARG A 494 -5.85 8.52 2.51
CA ARG A 494 -4.67 7.67 2.79
C ARG A 494 -4.41 7.63 4.29
N PRO A 495 -3.69 6.61 4.77
CA PRO A 495 -3.29 6.55 6.18
C PRO A 495 -2.53 7.80 6.66
N LYS A 496 -1.68 8.40 5.82
CA LYS A 496 -1.01 9.67 6.15
C LYS A 496 -1.99 10.84 6.35
N ASP A 497 -3.07 10.92 5.57
CA ASP A 497 -4.05 12.00 5.66
C ASP A 497 -4.81 11.96 6.99
N HIS A 498 -5.04 10.75 7.52
CA HIS A 498 -5.57 10.57 8.87
C HIS A 498 -4.65 11.22 9.89
N LEU A 499 -3.37 10.84 9.94
CA LEU A 499 -2.43 11.44 10.88
C LEU A 499 -2.38 12.97 10.74
N LEU A 500 -2.28 13.50 9.52
CA LEU A 500 -2.23 14.94 9.29
C LEU A 500 -3.49 15.68 9.78
N LEU A 501 -4.68 15.08 9.66
CA LEU A 501 -5.92 15.65 10.22
C LEU A 501 -5.80 15.85 11.74
N HIS A 502 -5.25 14.87 12.45
CA HIS A 502 -5.16 14.85 13.92
C HIS A 502 -3.93 15.59 14.47
N LEU A 503 -3.09 16.16 13.61
CA LEU A 503 -2.05 17.13 13.98
C LEU A 503 -2.58 18.58 13.99
N GLN A 504 -3.90 18.76 13.93
CA GLN A 504 -4.56 20.07 14.00
C GLN A 504 -5.15 20.32 15.40
N PRO A 505 -4.95 21.52 16.00
CA PRO A 505 -5.48 21.85 17.33
C PRO A 505 -6.99 21.64 17.48
N GLU A 506 -7.75 21.94 16.43
CA GLU A 506 -9.22 21.84 16.41
C GLU A 506 -9.70 20.40 16.58
N GLN A 507 -8.90 19.43 16.12
CA GLN A 507 -9.25 18.01 16.16
C GLN A 507 -8.93 17.39 17.52
N LEU A 508 -7.90 17.87 18.21
CA LEU A 508 -7.45 17.32 19.49
C LEU A 508 -8.54 17.31 20.57
N GLU A 509 -9.37 18.36 20.66
CA GLU A 509 -10.45 18.40 21.66
C GLU A 509 -11.53 17.35 21.36
N ALA A 510 -11.81 17.08 20.08
CA ALA A 510 -12.70 15.99 19.69
C ALA A 510 -12.11 14.62 20.03
N ASP A 511 -10.79 14.47 19.98
CA ASP A 511 -10.08 13.22 20.29
C ASP A 511 -9.86 13.01 21.79
N ARG A 512 -10.10 14.03 22.62
CA ARG A 512 -9.89 14.00 24.08
C ARG A 512 -10.59 12.82 24.76
N PHE A 513 -11.68 12.30 24.20
CA PHE A 513 -12.34 11.11 24.74
C PHE A 513 -11.40 9.90 24.83
N LEU A 514 -10.38 9.78 23.96
CA LEU A 514 -9.44 8.65 23.96
C LEU A 514 -8.51 8.68 25.17
N PHE A 515 -8.01 9.86 25.56
CA PHE A 515 -6.93 10.00 26.55
C PHE A 515 -7.31 10.82 27.80
N GLY A 516 -8.51 11.42 27.82
CA GLY A 516 -8.97 12.35 28.85
C GLY A 516 -9.65 11.72 30.07
N SER A 517 -9.45 10.43 30.33
CA SER A 517 -10.06 9.73 31.46
C SER A 517 -9.38 10.05 32.79
N ASP A 518 -10.15 10.07 33.88
CA ASP A 518 -9.66 10.14 35.26
C ASP A 518 -9.54 8.75 35.93
N GLU A 519 -10.14 7.71 35.33
CA GLU A 519 -10.03 6.34 35.85
C GLU A 519 -8.63 5.78 35.60
N ARG A 520 -8.11 5.03 36.58
CA ARG A 520 -6.78 4.43 36.54
C ARG A 520 -6.86 2.93 36.86
N VAL A 521 -5.99 2.15 36.22
CA VAL A 521 -5.83 0.71 36.47
C VAL A 521 -4.34 0.35 36.47
N ASP A 522 -3.90 -0.56 37.33
CA ASP A 522 -2.55 -1.14 37.23
C ASP A 522 -2.48 -1.97 35.94
N ALA A 523 -1.41 -1.83 35.17
CA ALA A 523 -1.23 -2.61 33.94
C ALA A 523 -1.39 -4.12 34.16
N ARG A 524 -0.93 -4.64 35.31
CA ARG A 524 -1.02 -6.06 35.66
C ARG A 524 -2.43 -6.52 36.02
N GLU A 525 -3.34 -5.59 36.28
CA GLU A 525 -4.75 -5.86 36.59
C GLU A 525 -5.64 -5.80 35.34
N VAL A 526 -5.10 -5.42 34.18
CA VAL A 526 -5.83 -5.48 32.92
C VAL A 526 -6.09 -6.94 32.57
N LEU A 527 -7.37 -7.31 32.55
CA LEU A 527 -7.83 -8.65 32.22
C LEU A 527 -8.12 -8.77 30.73
N GLY A 528 -7.54 -9.80 30.10
CA GLY A 528 -8.00 -10.32 28.82
C GLY A 528 -8.91 -11.53 28.99
N ALA A 529 -9.22 -12.19 27.88
CA ALA A 529 -9.90 -13.49 27.90
C ALA A 529 -9.03 -14.56 28.60
N ASP A 530 -9.66 -15.46 29.35
CA ASP A 530 -8.98 -16.58 30.01
C ASP A 530 -8.48 -17.65 29.02
N ALA A 531 -9.06 -17.67 27.82
CA ALA A 531 -8.74 -18.64 26.77
C ALA A 531 -7.57 -18.16 25.90
N PRO A 532 -6.76 -19.08 25.33
CA PRO A 532 -5.75 -18.72 24.34
C PRO A 532 -6.33 -17.88 23.20
N LEU A 533 -5.52 -16.97 22.63
CA LEU A 533 -5.95 -16.03 21.59
C LEU A 533 -6.78 -16.67 20.45
N GLU A 534 -6.34 -17.79 19.89
CA GLU A 534 -7.09 -18.45 18.80
C GLU A 534 -8.47 -18.94 19.26
N GLU A 535 -8.63 -19.34 20.52
CA GLU A 535 -9.91 -19.78 21.09
C GLU A 535 -10.82 -18.60 21.45
N SER A 536 -10.27 -17.53 22.04
CA SER A 536 -11.05 -16.32 22.33
C SER A 536 -11.54 -15.65 21.04
N VAL A 537 -10.70 -15.61 20.01
CA VAL A 537 -11.11 -15.10 18.69
C VAL A 537 -12.14 -16.01 18.01
N ARG A 538 -12.05 -17.33 18.17
CA ARG A 538 -13.06 -18.28 17.63
C ARG A 538 -14.47 -18.02 18.19
N ALA A 539 -14.58 -17.48 19.40
CA ALA A 539 -15.87 -17.08 19.97
C ALA A 539 -16.53 -15.91 19.21
N ILE A 540 -15.76 -15.16 18.41
CA ILE A 540 -16.22 -14.08 17.54
C ILE A 540 -16.49 -14.62 16.13
N GLY A 541 -15.54 -15.37 15.58
CA GLY A 541 -15.65 -16.05 14.29
C GLY A 541 -14.47 -16.99 14.04
N GLU A 542 -14.65 -18.02 13.20
CA GLU A 542 -13.58 -18.99 12.95
C GLU A 542 -12.39 -18.32 12.23
N PRO A 543 -11.18 -18.32 12.84
CA PRO A 543 -10.00 -17.76 12.20
C PRO A 543 -9.55 -18.62 11.03
N VAL A 544 -9.37 -18.00 9.86
CA VAL A 544 -8.83 -18.62 8.65
C VAL A 544 -7.54 -17.93 8.23
N PHE A 545 -6.55 -18.74 7.88
CA PHE A 545 -5.23 -18.28 7.47
C PHE A 545 -4.97 -18.62 6.00
N VAL A 546 -4.44 -17.66 5.25
CA VAL A 546 -3.92 -17.84 3.90
C VAL A 546 -2.42 -17.66 3.93
N ASP A 547 -1.69 -18.68 3.46
CA ASP A 547 -0.24 -18.59 3.27
C ASP A 547 0.07 -17.82 1.98
N LEU A 548 0.66 -16.63 2.14
CA LEU A 548 1.12 -15.78 1.05
C LEU A 548 2.62 -15.95 0.76
N THR A 549 3.28 -16.89 1.44
CA THR A 549 4.72 -17.13 1.29
C THR A 549 5.06 -17.45 -0.16
N CYS A 550 5.91 -16.62 -0.76
CA CYS A 550 6.42 -16.78 -2.11
C CYS A 550 7.94 -16.56 -2.13
N VAL A 551 8.61 -16.97 -3.21
CA VAL A 551 10.08 -16.77 -3.34
C VAL A 551 10.48 -15.31 -3.14
N PRO A 552 9.80 -14.31 -3.74
CA PRO A 552 10.08 -12.90 -3.51
C PRO A 552 10.01 -12.45 -2.04
N ALA A 553 9.17 -13.09 -1.22
CA ALA A 553 8.99 -12.74 0.19
C ALA A 553 10.03 -13.37 1.13
N ARG A 554 10.90 -14.26 0.62
CA ARG A 554 11.95 -14.87 1.43
C ARG A 554 12.89 -13.80 2.02
N PRO A 555 13.49 -14.06 3.20
CA PRO A 555 13.43 -15.31 3.98
C PRO A 555 12.18 -15.43 4.87
N PHE A 556 11.18 -14.58 4.70
CA PHE A 556 10.02 -14.53 5.58
C PHE A 556 8.90 -15.44 5.10
N HIS A 557 8.13 -15.94 6.07
CA HIS A 557 6.80 -16.45 5.86
C HIS A 557 5.82 -15.29 5.98
N VAL A 558 4.87 -15.20 5.04
CA VAL A 558 3.85 -14.15 5.04
C VAL A 558 2.49 -14.81 5.13
N VAL A 559 1.68 -14.38 6.09
CA VAL A 559 0.35 -14.96 6.34
C VAL A 559 -0.68 -13.86 6.43
N ARG A 560 -1.82 -14.05 5.76
CA ARG A 560 -3.06 -13.29 5.98
C ARG A 560 -3.95 -14.07 6.95
N ALA A 561 -4.34 -13.47 8.07
CA ALA A 561 -5.41 -13.95 8.93
C ALA A 561 -6.73 -13.25 8.55
N LEU A 562 -7.84 -13.96 8.68
CA LEU A 562 -9.19 -13.45 8.50
C LEU A 562 -10.09 -14.02 9.58
N VAL A 563 -10.87 -13.15 10.22
CA VAL A 563 -11.80 -13.54 11.27
C VAL A 563 -13.12 -12.82 11.00
N PRO A 564 -14.14 -13.54 10.50
CA PRO A 564 -15.49 -13.01 10.39
C PRO A 564 -15.95 -12.40 11.72
N GLY A 565 -16.52 -11.20 11.65
CA GLY A 565 -17.04 -10.50 12.81
C GLY A 565 -16.08 -9.50 13.43
N LEU A 566 -14.76 -9.63 13.32
CA LEU A 566 -13.82 -8.57 13.77
C LEU A 566 -13.91 -7.34 12.87
N LEU A 567 -13.83 -6.15 13.45
CA LEU A 567 -13.85 -4.88 12.73
C LEU A 567 -12.47 -4.59 12.13
N PRO A 568 -12.33 -4.54 10.79
CA PRO A 568 -11.09 -4.11 10.19
C PRO A 568 -10.87 -2.60 10.35
N ILE A 569 -9.61 -2.19 10.48
CA ILE A 569 -9.23 -0.79 10.28
C ILE A 569 -9.42 -0.39 8.82
N SER A 570 -9.87 0.84 8.61
CA SER A 570 -10.24 1.38 7.30
C SER A 570 -9.70 2.79 7.12
N PHE A 571 -9.14 3.08 5.93
CA PHE A 571 -8.57 4.38 5.63
C PHE A 571 -9.35 5.12 4.57
N GLY A 572 -9.65 6.38 4.89
CA GLY A 572 -10.38 7.38 4.12
C GLY A 572 -11.72 7.75 4.78
N TYR A 573 -12.25 8.91 4.39
CA TYR A 573 -13.51 9.43 4.91
C TYR A 573 -14.70 8.54 4.59
N ASP A 574 -15.46 8.20 5.64
CA ASP A 574 -16.69 7.44 5.57
C ASP A 574 -16.52 6.01 5.03
N ARG A 575 -15.33 5.43 5.21
CA ARG A 575 -14.97 4.08 4.74
C ARG A 575 -14.99 3.02 5.84
N GLU A 576 -15.43 3.38 7.04
CA GLU A 576 -15.56 2.44 8.15
C GLU A 576 -16.65 1.39 7.85
N PRO A 577 -16.50 0.14 8.30
CA PRO A 577 -17.46 -0.92 8.03
C PRO A 577 -18.69 -0.80 8.95
N LEU A 578 -19.45 0.29 8.83
CA LEU A 578 -20.53 0.66 9.74
C LEU A 578 -21.74 -0.29 9.70
N GLY A 579 -21.81 -1.19 8.71
CA GLY A 579 -22.84 -2.21 8.61
C GLY A 579 -22.50 -3.51 9.35
N MET A 580 -21.35 -3.59 10.03
CA MET A 580 -20.94 -4.81 10.72
C MET A 580 -21.69 -5.03 12.04
N PRO A 581 -22.22 -6.26 12.29
CA PRO A 581 -22.95 -6.58 13.53
C PRO A 581 -22.17 -6.33 14.81
N ARG A 582 -20.83 -6.40 14.78
CA ARG A 582 -19.98 -6.15 15.94
C ARG A 582 -20.11 -4.74 16.54
N LEU A 583 -20.62 -3.78 15.76
CA LEU A 583 -20.93 -2.42 16.23
C LEU A 583 -22.33 -2.27 16.83
N ALA A 584 -23.24 -3.21 16.57
CA ALA A 584 -24.66 -3.04 16.84
C ALA A 584 -25.01 -3.00 18.33
N GLU A 585 -24.23 -3.68 19.17
CA GLU A 585 -24.55 -3.88 20.59
C GLU A 585 -23.38 -3.49 21.50
N SER A 586 -23.73 -3.23 22.76
CA SER A 586 -22.76 -3.06 23.85
C SER A 586 -21.95 -4.34 24.08
N LYS A 587 -20.69 -4.20 24.49
CA LYS A 587 -19.81 -5.35 24.79
C LYS A 587 -19.72 -5.62 26.28
N ARG A 588 -19.69 -6.90 26.66
CA ARG A 588 -19.35 -7.32 28.02
C ARG A 588 -17.86 -7.66 28.07
N LEU A 589 -17.14 -7.02 28.98
CA LEU A 589 -15.71 -7.22 29.19
C LEU A 589 -15.42 -8.44 30.08
N PRO A 590 -14.17 -8.94 30.09
CA PRO A 590 -13.68 -9.98 31.02
C PRO A 590 -13.94 -9.66 32.49
N ASP A 591 -13.86 -8.39 32.88
CA ASP A 591 -14.14 -7.93 34.25
C ASP A 591 -15.65 -7.82 34.57
N GLY A 592 -16.51 -8.14 33.61
CA GLY A 592 -17.97 -8.13 33.74
C GLY A 592 -18.64 -6.78 33.47
N ARG A 593 -17.88 -5.69 33.26
CA ARG A 593 -18.44 -4.39 32.83
C ARG A 593 -19.09 -4.49 31.46
N VAL A 594 -20.07 -3.63 31.23
CA VAL A 594 -20.71 -3.47 29.91
C VAL A 594 -20.29 -2.12 29.35
N LEU A 595 -19.74 -2.11 28.15
CA LEU A 595 -19.27 -0.91 27.45
C LEU A 595 -20.10 -0.61 26.21
N GLY A 596 -20.16 0.68 25.88
CA GLY A 596 -20.74 1.18 24.65
C GLY A 596 -22.25 1.22 24.65
N ARG A 597 -22.79 1.52 23.48
CA ARG A 597 -24.23 1.68 23.25
C ARG A 597 -24.62 0.87 22.03
N GLU A 598 -25.93 0.72 21.86
CA GLU A 598 -26.47 0.27 20.59
C GLU A 598 -26.18 1.32 19.52
N LEU A 599 -25.65 0.87 18.37
CA LEU A 599 -25.38 1.71 17.21
C LEU A 599 -26.36 1.38 16.08
N ASP A 600 -26.91 2.40 15.43
CA ASP A 600 -27.68 2.22 14.21
C ASP A 600 -26.74 1.86 13.05
N ILE A 601 -26.46 0.58 12.89
CA ILE A 601 -25.61 0.04 11.81
C ILE A 601 -26.27 0.12 10.42
N VAL A 602 -27.44 0.74 10.28
CA VAL A 602 -28.11 0.96 9.00
C VAL A 602 -27.85 2.38 8.50
N ARG A 603 -27.85 3.38 9.39
CA ARG A 603 -27.79 4.80 9.03
C ARG A 603 -26.72 5.64 9.73
N SER A 604 -25.94 5.08 10.65
CA SER A 604 -24.90 5.81 11.38
C SER A 604 -23.83 6.44 10.48
N GLY A 605 -23.13 7.42 11.05
CA GLY A 605 -22.09 8.20 10.38
C GLY A 605 -22.64 9.34 9.50
N PRO A 606 -21.76 9.99 8.71
CA PRO A 606 -20.32 9.75 8.64
C PRO A 606 -19.61 10.11 9.97
N TYR A 607 -18.47 9.47 10.23
CA TYR A 607 -17.61 9.76 11.38
C TYR A 607 -16.38 10.56 10.96
N VAL A 608 -15.73 11.20 11.94
CA VAL A 608 -14.36 11.69 11.70
C VAL A 608 -13.45 10.47 11.57
N PRO A 609 -12.57 10.41 10.55
CA PRO A 609 -11.60 9.33 10.41
C PRO A 609 -10.73 9.20 11.67
N HIS A 610 -10.23 8.01 11.97
CA HIS A 610 -9.40 7.79 13.17
C HIS A 610 -7.98 8.38 13.03
N PRO A 611 -7.21 8.56 14.13
CA PRO A 611 -5.87 9.16 14.08
C PRO A 611 -4.73 8.24 13.62
N PHE A 612 -4.99 6.93 13.48
CA PHE A 612 -3.97 5.96 13.06
C PHE A 612 -3.56 6.10 11.59
N PRO A 613 -2.24 6.10 11.28
CA PRO A 613 -1.71 6.07 9.92
C PRO A 613 -1.39 4.66 9.39
#